data_AF-A0AAV8A880-F1
#
_entry.id   AF-A0AAV8A880-F1
#
_cell.length_a   1.000
_cell.length_b   1.000
_cell.length_c   1.000
_cell.angle_alpha   90.00
_cell.angle_beta   90.00
_cell.angle_gamma   90.00
#
_symmetry.space_group_name_H-M   'P 1'
#
loop_
_entity.id
_entity.type
_entity.pdbx_description
1 polymer ?
#
loop_
_entity_poly.entity_id
_entity_poly.type
_entity_poly.pdbx_seq_one_letter_code
_entity_poly.pdbx_strand_id
1 'polypeptide(L)'
;MPPKLRSRSKRSKALKQKSQQNNRRVKEHSKKKYNNKKAIPHGPVIDFSQLRFETLLEIKKHYDIRRNTNNPKELSKLIFEKFHKQKVDEKTVIQEFLRISKEF
;
A
#
# COMPACT_ATOMS: atom_id res chain seq x y z
N MET A 1 -20.33 -48.15 36.50
CA MET A 1 -19.97 -46.79 36.02
C MET A 1 -21.11 -45.84 36.33
N PRO A 2 -20.87 -44.67 36.97
CA PRO A 2 -21.96 -43.73 37.20
C PRO A 2 -22.34 -43.01 35.90
N PRO A 3 -23.65 -42.76 35.64
CA PRO A 3 -24.10 -42.07 34.44
C PRO A 3 -23.73 -40.59 34.49
N LYS A 4 -23.29 -40.01 33.36
CA LYS A 4 -23.04 -38.57 33.25
C LYS A 4 -24.35 -37.78 33.37
N LEU A 5 -24.46 -36.98 34.43
CA LEU A 5 -25.50 -35.97 34.61
C LEU A 5 -25.37 -34.89 33.52
N ARG A 6 -26.24 -34.91 32.51
CA ARG A 6 -26.42 -33.75 31.62
C ARG A 6 -27.29 -32.71 32.32
N SER A 7 -26.69 -31.86 33.15
CA SER A 7 -27.36 -30.68 33.70
C SER A 7 -27.50 -29.60 32.62
N ARG A 8 -28.41 -29.82 31.68
CA ARG A 8 -28.78 -28.83 30.68
C ARG A 8 -29.70 -27.80 31.31
N SER A 9 -29.13 -26.86 32.06
CA SER A 9 -29.84 -25.65 32.50
C SER A 9 -30.32 -24.87 31.27
N LYS A 10 -31.64 -24.73 31.11
CA LYS A 10 -32.24 -23.92 30.04
C LYS A 10 -31.86 -22.43 30.17
N ARG A 11 -31.51 -21.97 31.38
CA ARG A 11 -31.13 -20.58 31.68
C ARG A 11 -29.75 -20.20 31.09
N SER A 12 -28.83 -21.15 30.99
CA SER A 12 -27.48 -20.95 30.43
C SER A 12 -27.47 -20.75 28.91
N LYS A 13 -28.51 -21.22 28.20
CA LYS A 13 -28.64 -21.01 26.75
C LYS A 13 -29.10 -19.60 26.39
N ALA A 14 -30.00 -19.01 27.17
CA ALA A 14 -30.53 -17.67 26.93
C ALA A 14 -29.45 -16.57 27.07
N LEU A 15 -28.52 -16.73 28.01
CA LEU A 15 -27.39 -15.81 28.20
C LEU A 15 -26.40 -15.84 27.02
N LYS A 16 -26.20 -16.99 26.36
CA LYS A 16 -25.31 -17.10 25.18
C LYS A 16 -25.91 -16.49 23.91
N GLN A 17 -27.23 -16.39 23.76
CA GLN A 17 -27.84 -15.81 22.57
C GLN A 17 -27.82 -14.27 22.58
N LYS A 18 -27.98 -13.64 23.75
CA LYS A 18 -27.91 -12.17 23.86
C LYS A 18 -26.51 -11.60 23.61
N SER A 19 -25.45 -12.33 23.95
CA SER A 19 -24.06 -11.88 23.65
C SER A 19 -23.71 -11.94 22.16
N GLN A 20 -24.33 -12.84 21.38
CA GLN A 20 -24.11 -12.93 19.94
C GLN A 20 -24.78 -11.79 19.14
N GLN A 21 -25.94 -11.28 19.59
CA GLN A 21 -26.60 -10.14 18.96
C GLN A 21 -25.84 -8.82 19.20
N ASN A 22 -25.29 -8.60 20.40
CA ASN A 22 -24.46 -7.42 20.67
C ASN A 22 -23.16 -7.40 19.84
N ASN A 23 -22.52 -8.55 19.63
CA ASN A 23 -21.32 -8.62 18.80
C ASN A 23 -21.59 -8.34 17.31
N ARG A 24 -22.78 -8.66 16.80
CA ARG A 24 -23.17 -8.28 15.43
C ARG A 24 -23.36 -6.77 15.30
N ARG A 25 -24.06 -6.15 16.25
CA ARG A 25 -24.34 -4.70 16.25
C ARG A 25 -23.07 -3.85 16.38
N VAL A 26 -22.11 -4.26 17.20
CA VAL A 26 -20.80 -3.57 17.33
C VAL A 26 -19.98 -3.66 16.04
N LYS A 27 -20.02 -4.79 15.31
CA LYS A 27 -19.28 -4.95 14.04
C LYS A 27 -19.86 -4.15 12.87
N GLU A 28 -21.16 -3.83 12.91
CA GLU A 28 -21.83 -3.08 11.85
C GLU A 28 -21.58 -1.56 11.96
N HIS A 29 -21.53 -1.04 13.19
CA HIS A 29 -21.23 0.38 13.43
C HIS A 29 -19.75 0.75 13.15
N SER A 30 -18.80 -0.18 13.30
CA SER A 30 -17.39 0.05 12.99
C SER A 30 -17.09 0.17 11.50
N LYS A 31 -17.98 -0.28 10.60
CA LYS A 31 -17.79 -0.17 9.14
C LYS A 31 -18.18 1.19 8.58
N LYS A 32 -19.01 1.98 9.27
CA LYS A 32 -19.45 3.30 8.77
C LYS A 32 -18.49 4.45 9.06
N LYS A 33 -17.44 4.26 9.88
CA LYS A 33 -16.49 5.32 10.25
C LYS A 33 -15.20 5.38 9.42
N TYR A 34 -14.96 4.46 8.49
CA TYR A 34 -13.72 4.46 7.69
C TYR A 34 -13.87 5.05 6.28
N ASN A 35 -15.07 5.46 5.86
CA ASN A 35 -15.30 6.00 4.50
C ASN A 35 -15.14 7.53 4.38
N ASN A 36 -14.72 8.22 5.44
CA ASN A 36 -14.55 9.70 5.42
C ASN A 36 -13.09 10.17 5.46
N LYS A 37 -12.14 9.32 5.05
CA LYS A 37 -10.92 9.88 4.43
C LYS A 37 -11.36 10.31 3.03
N LYS A 38 -11.57 11.62 2.81
CA LYS A 38 -11.62 12.19 1.44
C LYS A 38 -10.52 11.49 0.65
N ALA A 39 -10.88 10.71 -0.36
CA ALA A 39 -9.90 10.21 -1.31
C ALA A 39 -9.31 11.45 -1.96
N ILE A 40 -8.10 11.83 -1.55
CA ILE A 40 -7.33 12.82 -2.29
C ILE A 40 -7.26 12.25 -3.71
N PRO A 41 -7.66 12.99 -4.75
CA PRO A 41 -7.48 12.51 -6.12
C PRO A 41 -5.98 12.34 -6.30
N HIS A 42 -5.51 11.10 -6.22
CA HIS A 42 -4.15 10.77 -6.59
C HIS A 42 -4.07 11.04 -8.10
N GLY A 43 -3.25 12.02 -8.49
CA GLY A 43 -2.82 12.13 -9.88
C GLY A 43 -2.16 10.81 -10.33
N PRO A 44 -1.93 10.62 -11.62
CA PRO A 44 -1.27 9.41 -12.12
C PRO A 44 0.05 9.19 -11.35
N VAL A 45 0.15 8.06 -10.65
CA VAL A 45 1.35 7.68 -9.89
C VAL A 45 2.23 6.83 -10.78
N ILE A 46 3.48 7.26 -10.94
CA ILE A 46 4.49 6.48 -11.68
C ILE A 46 4.93 5.31 -10.79
N ASP A 47 4.69 4.09 -11.25
CA ASP A 47 5.11 2.87 -10.57
C ASP A 47 6.49 2.40 -11.08
N PHE A 48 7.55 2.82 -10.38
CA PHE A 48 8.93 2.40 -10.68
C PHE A 48 9.17 0.90 -10.46
N SER A 49 8.24 0.15 -9.83
CA SER A 49 8.38 -1.30 -9.69
C SER A 49 8.19 -2.06 -11.00
N GLN A 50 7.63 -1.41 -12.02
CA GLN A 50 7.48 -1.98 -13.37
C GLN A 50 8.80 -1.99 -14.15
N LEU A 51 9.81 -1.22 -13.73
CA LEU A 51 11.11 -1.19 -14.38
C LEU A 51 11.88 -2.49 -14.13
N ARG A 52 12.66 -2.92 -15.13
CA ARG A 52 13.60 -4.04 -14.97
C ARG A 52 14.62 -3.70 -13.90
N PHE A 53 15.08 -4.71 -13.16
CA PHE A 53 16.07 -4.52 -12.10
C PHE A 53 17.38 -3.90 -12.61
N GLU A 54 17.81 -4.27 -13.82
CA GLU A 54 18.98 -3.67 -14.50
C GLU A 54 18.81 -2.16 -14.68
N THR A 55 17.63 -1.72 -15.14
CA THR A 55 17.30 -0.29 -15.29
C THR A 55 17.31 0.42 -13.94
N LEU A 56 16.79 -0.21 -12.88
CA LEU A 56 16.85 0.35 -11.53
C LEU A 56 18.30 0.50 -11.03
N LEU A 57 19.18 -0.46 -11.33
CA LEU A 57 20.60 -0.38 -10.98
C LEU A 57 21.34 0.70 -11.78
N GLU A 58 21.00 0.89 -13.05
CA GLU A 58 21.56 1.95 -13.89
C GLU A 58 21.16 3.33 -13.36
N ILE A 59 19.88 3.53 -13.04
CA ILE A 59 19.38 4.76 -12.40
C ILE A 59 20.09 4.98 -11.05
N LYS A 60 20.27 3.94 -10.24
CA LYS A 60 21.00 4.02 -8.96
C LYS A 60 22.42 4.56 -9.15
N LYS A 61 23.12 4.07 -10.17
CA LYS A 61 24.48 4.51 -10.52
C LYS A 61 24.49 5.96 -11.02
N HIS A 62 23.56 6.31 -11.91
CA HIS A 62 23.46 7.66 -12.49
C HIS A 62 23.20 8.74 -11.42
N TYR A 63 22.39 8.43 -10.40
CA TYR A 63 22.03 9.37 -9.33
C TYR A 63 22.90 9.25 -8.06
N ASP A 64 24.04 8.53 -8.11
CA ASP A 64 24.92 8.22 -6.98
C ASP A 64 24.16 7.84 -5.70
N ILE A 65 23.19 6.92 -5.83
CA ILE A 65 22.40 6.45 -4.68
C ILE A 65 23.25 5.45 -3.88
N ARG A 66 23.96 5.97 -2.87
CA ARG A 66 24.93 5.23 -2.03
C ARG A 66 24.35 4.12 -1.15
N ARG A 67 23.03 3.91 -1.13
CA ARG A 67 22.42 2.83 -0.35
C ARG A 67 22.70 1.48 -1.00
N ASN A 68 23.31 0.56 -0.25
CA ASN A 68 23.57 -0.79 -0.74
C ASN A 68 22.33 -1.68 -0.55
N THR A 69 21.35 -1.54 -1.45
CA THR A 69 20.15 -2.38 -1.49
C THR A 69 20.13 -3.21 -2.77
N ASN A 70 19.99 -4.53 -2.63
CA ASN A 70 19.77 -5.47 -3.75
C ASN A 70 18.29 -5.86 -3.92
N ASN A 71 17.41 -5.32 -3.08
CA ASN A 71 15.98 -5.57 -3.15
C ASN A 71 15.32 -4.61 -4.17
N PRO A 72 14.68 -5.12 -5.25
CA PRO A 72 14.09 -4.28 -6.29
C PRO A 72 12.99 -3.34 -5.76
N LYS A 73 12.21 -3.77 -4.77
CA LYS A 73 11.14 -2.95 -4.17
C LYS A 73 11.68 -1.78 -3.34
N GLU A 74 12.78 -2.01 -2.64
CA GLU A 74 13.44 -0.94 -1.90
C GLU A 74 14.09 0.02 -2.88
N LEU A 75 14.74 -0.50 -3.92
CA LEU A 75 15.42 0.32 -4.92
C LEU A 75 14.44 1.23 -5.68
N SER A 76 13.28 0.71 -6.10
CA SER A 76 12.24 1.51 -6.76
C SER A 76 11.72 2.63 -5.86
N LYS A 77 11.53 2.36 -4.55
CA LYS A 77 11.12 3.37 -3.57
C LYS A 77 12.19 4.46 -3.39
N LEU A 78 13.47 4.08 -3.32
CA LEU A 78 14.59 5.04 -3.21
C LEU A 78 14.67 5.95 -4.43
N ILE A 79 14.51 5.38 -5.62
CA ILE A 79 14.49 6.12 -6.89
C ILE A 79 13.32 7.09 -6.91
N PHE A 80 12.12 6.64 -6.53
CA PHE A 80 10.93 7.49 -6.42
C PHE A 80 11.16 8.68 -5.48
N GLU A 81 11.70 8.45 -4.28
CA GLU A 81 12.01 9.51 -3.30
C GLU A 81 13.04 10.52 -3.83
N LYS A 82 14.00 10.08 -4.65
CA LYS A 82 14.98 10.95 -5.30
C LYS A 82 14.35 11.75 -6.45
N PHE A 83 13.57 11.10 -7.30
CA PHE A 83 12.90 11.71 -8.44
C PHE A 83 11.95 12.84 -8.01
N HIS A 84 11.13 12.60 -6.99
CA HIS A 84 10.19 13.60 -6.48
C HIS A 84 10.83 14.85 -5.87
N LYS A 85 12.12 14.79 -5.50
CA LYS A 85 12.85 15.93 -4.95
C LYS A 85 13.54 16.78 -6.02
N GLN A 86 13.57 16.32 -7.27
CA GLN A 86 14.19 17.07 -8.34
C GLN A 86 13.29 18.20 -8.81
N LYS A 87 13.87 19.39 -8.93
CA LYS A 87 13.26 20.50 -9.64
C LYS A 87 13.65 20.36 -11.10
N VAL A 88 12.66 20.26 -11.96
CA VAL A 88 12.84 20.07 -13.39
C VAL A 88 12.33 21.31 -14.10
N ASP A 89 13.13 21.88 -14.99
CA ASP A 89 12.65 22.89 -15.94
C ASP A 89 12.00 22.17 -17.13
N GLU A 90 10.68 22.30 -17.23
CA GLU A 90 9.87 21.65 -18.27
C GLU A 90 10.36 22.00 -19.68
N LYS A 91 10.76 23.26 -19.90
CA LYS A 91 11.19 23.73 -21.22
C LYS A 91 12.47 23.03 -21.64
N THR A 92 13.44 22.92 -20.73
CA THR A 92 14.72 22.24 -20.99
C THR A 92 14.51 20.74 -21.21
N VAL A 93 13.68 20.09 -20.40
CA VAL A 93 13.44 18.64 -20.54
C VAL A 93 12.75 18.30 -21.84
N ILE A 94 11.73 19.07 -22.26
CA ILE A 94 11.06 18.82 -23.54
C ILE A 94 12.03 19.04 -24.70
N GLN A 95 12.86 20.08 -24.66
CA GLN A 95 13.86 20.34 -25.71
C GLN A 95 14.90 19.22 -25.81
N GLU A 96 15.47 18.79 -24.69
CA GLU A 96 16.43 17.69 -24.67
C GLU A 96 15.79 16.37 -25.11
N PHE A 97 14.56 16.09 -24.67
CA PHE A 97 13.83 14.90 -25.10
C PHE A 97 13.63 14.88 -26.62
N LEU A 98 13.11 15.97 -27.21
CA LEU A 98 12.90 16.08 -28.65
C LEU A 98 14.21 16.03 -29.44
N ARG A 99 15.32 16.54 -28.86
CA ARG A 99 16.64 16.46 -29.47
C ARG A 99 17.11 15.01 -29.55
N ILE A 100 17.06 14.28 -28.43
CA ILE A 100 17.47 12.87 -28.35
C ILE A 100 16.57 12.01 -29.24
N SER A 101 15.25 12.20 -29.21
CA SER A 101 14.31 11.40 -30.02
C SER A 101 14.44 11.58 -31.53
N LYS A 102 15.10 12.63 -32.02
CA LYS A 102 15.41 12.81 -33.45
C LYS A 102 16.72 12.15 -33.87
N GLU A 103 17.58 11.83 -32.91
CA GLU A 103 18.88 11.19 -33.12
C GLU A 103 18.75 9.66 -33.25
N PHE A 104 17.63 9.11 -32.78
CA PHE A 104 17.21 7.71 -32.94
C PHE A 104 16.18 7.57 -34.06
#